data_AF-A0A7I0II24-F1
#
_entry.id   AF-A0A7I0II24-F1
#
_cell.length_a   1.000
_cell.length_b   1.000
_cell.length_c   1.000
_cell.angle_alpha   90.00
_cell.angle_beta   90.00
_cell.angle_gamma   90.00
#
_symmetry.space_group_name_H-M   'P 1'
#
loop_
_entity.id
_entity.type
_entity.pdbx_description
1 polymer ?
#
loop_
_entity_poly.entity_id
_entity_poly.type
_entity_poly.pdbx_seq_one_letter_code
_entity_poly.pdbx_strand_id
1 'polypeptide(L)' 'MATYDYHCNTCGKDFEHVQSMKDDALTVCLCEKKGSVERRISASAGIIFKGSGFYVTDYKKENTPAAPSSGDTAST' A
#
# COMPACT_ATOMS: atom_id res chain seq x y z
N MET A 1 2.70 22.44 1.46
CA MET A 1 2.86 21.76 2.77
C MET A 1 1.76 20.73 2.86
N ALA A 2 2.04 19.52 3.36
CA ALA A 2 1.04 18.45 3.45
C ALA A 2 0.35 18.50 4.81
N THR A 3 -0.94 18.19 4.86
CA THR A 3 -1.67 17.99 6.12
C THR A 3 -1.82 16.50 6.33
N TYR A 4 -1.50 16.04 7.53
CA TYR A 4 -1.66 14.64 7.92
C TYR A 4 -2.62 14.53 9.08
N ASP A 5 -3.45 13.49 9.03
CA ASP A 5 -4.32 13.09 10.12
C ASP A 5 -3.52 12.23 11.11
N TYR A 6 -3.67 12.52 12.39
CA TYR A 6 -3.09 11.73 13.48
C TYR A 6 -4.16 11.29 14.45
N HIS A 7 -4.04 10.05 14.92
CA HIS A 7 -4.83 9.50 16.01
C HIS A 7 -3.95 9.29 17.23
N CYS A 8 -4.39 9.77 18.40
CA CYS A 8 -3.70 9.51 19.65
C CYS A 8 -4.34 8.32 20.38
N ASN A 9 -3.56 7.26 20.60
CA ASN A 9 -4.02 6.07 21.32
C ASN A 9 -4.28 6.32 22.82
N THR A 10 -3.71 7.39 23.39
CA THR A 10 -3.85 7.70 24.82
C THR A 10 -5.11 8.54 25.11
N CYS A 11 -5.37 9.57 24.31
CA CYS A 11 -6.53 10.45 24.51
C CYS A 11 -7.73 10.08 23.63
N GLY A 12 -7.56 9.20 22.65
CA GLY A 12 -8.61 8.75 21.73
C GLY A 12 -9.10 9.83 20.76
N LYS A 13 -8.35 10.93 20.60
CA LYS A 13 -8.71 12.05 19.73
C LYS A 13 -7.93 12.02 18.42
N ASP A 14 -8.64 12.37 17.36
CA ASP A 14 -8.07 12.64 16.04
C ASP A 14 -7.77 14.13 15.87
N PHE A 15 -6.65 14.45 15.21
CA PHE A 15 -6.27 15.83 14.90
C PHE A 15 -5.47 15.92 13.60
N GLU A 16 -5.56 17.08 12.94
CA GLU A 16 -4.79 17.39 11.73
C GLU A 16 -3.51 18.15 12.08
N HIS A 17 -2.41 17.83 11.41
CA HIS A 17 -1.15 18.55 11.55
C HIS A 17 -0.48 18.79 10.20
N VAL A 18 -0.11 20.04 9.96
CA VAL A 18 0.64 20.44 8.76
C VAL A 18 2.11 20.09 8.94
N GLN A 19 2.63 19.21 8.09
CA GLN A 19 4.00 18.74 8.15
C GLN A 19 4.62 18.67 6.74
N SER A 20 5.94 18.80 6.63
CA SER A 20 6.62 18.48 5.38
C SER A 20 6.62 16.98 5.15
N MET A 21 6.54 16.54 3.89
CA MET A 21 6.67 15.11 3.55
C MET A 21 8.04 14.52 3.88
N LYS A 22 9.05 15.39 4.08
CA LYS A 22 10.42 15.00 4.44
C LYS A 22 10.65 14.86 5.94
N ASP A 23 9.71 15.34 6.75
CA ASP A 23 9.86 15.30 8.20
C ASP A 23 9.36 13.96 8.74
N ASP A 24 9.95 13.54 9.86
CA ASP A 24 9.54 12.33 10.56
C ASP A 24 8.12 12.46 11.13
N ALA A 25 7.42 11.33 11.26
CA ALA A 25 6.09 11.30 11.85
C ALA A 25 6.09 11.80 13.29
N LEU A 26 5.04 12.55 13.65
CA LEU A 26 4.86 13.01 15.02
C LEU A 26 4.72 11.78 15.94
N THR A 27 5.43 11.80 17.07
CA THR A 27 5.36 10.73 18.09
C THR A 27 4.63 11.19 19.36
N VAL A 28 4.43 12.49 19.53
CA VAL A 28 3.86 13.10 20.74
C VAL A 28 2.50 13.72 20.43
N CYS A 29 1.52 13.42 21.28
CA CYS A 29 0.20 14.02 21.20
C CYS A 29 0.23 15.52 21.56
N LEU A 30 -0.34 16.35 20.68
CA LEU A 30 -0.47 17.80 20.89
C LEU A 30 -1.56 18.17 21.92
N CYS A 31 -2.50 17.27 22.21
CA CYS A 31 -3.62 17.55 23.12
C CYS A 31 -3.20 17.54 24.60
N GLU A 32 -2.43 16.52 25.02
CA GLU A 32 -2.08 16.29 26.43
C GLU A 32 -0.56 16.19 26.66
N LYS A 33 0.25 16.36 25.61
CA LYS A 33 1.73 16.23 25.63
C LYS A 33 2.23 14.90 26.21
N LYS A 34 1.34 13.89 26.25
CA LYS A 34 1.58 12.54 26.72
C LYS A 34 0.83 11.59 25.81
N GLY A 35 1.50 10.52 25.39
CA GLY A 35 0.92 9.48 24.55
C GLY A 35 1.54 9.39 23.17
N SER A 36 1.56 8.16 22.67
CA SER A 36 1.98 7.83 21.30
C SER A 36 0.85 8.17 20.33
N VAL A 37 1.24 8.77 19.20
CA VAL A 37 0.31 9.09 18.10
C VAL A 37 0.70 8.33 16.85
N GLU A 38 -0.30 7.98 16.07
CA GLU A 38 -0.15 7.25 14.82
C GLU A 38 -0.73 8.08 13.68
N ARG A 39 0.03 8.19 12.59
CA ARG A 39 -0.45 8.85 11.39
C ARG A 39 -1.53 7.98 10.75
N ARG A 40 -2.72 8.52 10.58
CA ARG A 40 -3.82 7.85 9.90
C ARG A 40 -3.67 8.09 8.39
N ILE A 41 -3.66 7.00 7.65
CA ILE A 41 -3.72 7.02 6.19
C ILE A 41 -5.17 6.66 5.85
N SER A 42 -6.00 7.67 5.67
CA SER A 42 -7.39 7.50 5.26
C SER A 42 -7.41 6.99 3.81
N ALA A 43 -7.70 5.70 3.64
CA ALA A 43 -7.75 5.01 2.34
C ALA A 43 -9.00 5.36 1.50
N SER A 44 -9.35 6.65 1.41
CA SER A 44 -10.57 7.10 0.73
C SER A 44 -10.41 7.30 -0.79
N ALA A 45 -9.21 7.14 -1.32
CA ALA A 45 -8.98 7.10 -2.76
C ALA A 45 -9.06 5.65 -3.25
N GLY A 46 -10.24 5.21 -3.69
CA GLY A 46 -10.39 3.94 -4.40
C GLY A 46 -9.40 3.90 -5.57
N ILE A 47 -8.48 2.94 -5.54
CA ILE A 47 -7.50 2.76 -6.61
C ILE A 47 -8.26 2.19 -7.81
N ILE A 48 -8.46 3.00 -8.85
CA ILE A 48 -9.14 2.57 -10.08
C ILE A 48 -8.08 2.25 -11.12
N PHE A 49 -7.88 0.97 -11.38
CA PHE A 49 -7.06 0.49 -12.48
C PHE A 49 -7.89 0.46 -13.77
N LYS A 50 -7.65 1.43 -14.66
CA LYS A 50 -8.25 1.46 -16.01
C LYS A 50 -7.21 1.02 -17.04
N GLY A 51 -7.31 -0.22 -17.50
CA GLY A 51 -6.50 -0.76 -18.59
C GLY A 51 -6.78 -2.25 -18.83
N SER A 52 -6.82 -2.68 -20.09
CA SER A 52 -7.05 -4.07 -20.51
C SER A 52 -5.83 -4.99 -20.30
N GLY A 53 -4.84 -4.57 -19.49
CA GLY A 53 -3.49 -5.13 -19.44
C GLY A 53 -3.05 -5.72 -18.10
N PHE A 54 -3.94 -5.86 -17.11
CA PHE A 54 -3.63 -6.54 -15.84
C PHE A 54 -3.72 -8.06 -15.99
N TYR A 55 -2.96 -8.63 -16.94
CA TYR A 55 -2.80 -10.06 -17.00
C TYR A 55 -1.73 -10.48 -15.99
N VAL A 56 -2.08 -11.46 -15.15
CA VAL A 56 -1.16 -12.14 -14.25
C VAL A 56 -0.02 -12.71 -15.09
N THR A 57 1.13 -12.04 -15.10
CA THR A 57 2.35 -12.48 -15.80
C THR A 57 3.31 -13.23 -14.89
N ASP A 58 3.08 -13.20 -13.58
CA ASP A 58 3.89 -13.90 -12.58
C ASP A 58 3.25 -15.25 -12.20
N TYR A 59 3.06 -16.13 -13.19
CA TYR A 59 2.90 -17.54 -12.88
C TYR A 59 4.27 -18.06 -12.45
N LYS A 60 4.46 -18.23 -11.13
CA LYS A 60 5.59 -18.96 -10.59
C LYS A 60 5.61 -20.34 -11.25
N LYS A 61 6.57 -20.59 -12.15
CA LYS A 61 6.83 -21.91 -12.72
C LYS A 61 6.97 -22.89 -11.57
N GLU A 62 5.96 -23.73 -11.36
CA GLU A 62 6.16 -24.94 -10.59
C GLU A 62 7.18 -25.79 -11.36
N ASN A 63 8.15 -26.28 -10.60
CA ASN A 63 9.30 -27.01 -11.10
C ASN A 63 8.83 -28.40 -11.55
N THR A 64 8.28 -28.52 -12.77
CA THR A 64 7.93 -29.80 -13.36
C THR A 64 9.16 -30.39 -14.04
N PRO A 65 9.66 -31.57 -13.63
CA PRO A 65 10.75 -32.24 -14.35
C PRO A 65 10.24 -32.73 -15.70
N ALA A 66 11.08 -32.55 -16.71
CA ALA A 66 10.80 -32.80 -18.12
C ALA A 66 10.34 -34.24 -18.40
N ALA A 67 9.34 -34.38 -19.27
CA ALA A 67 9.09 -35.58 -20.05
C ALA A 67 8.90 -35.18 -21.53
N PRO A 68 9.62 -35.80 -22.50
CA PRO A 68 9.59 -35.41 -23.90
C PRO A 68 8.59 -36.26 -24.70
N SER A 69 7.87 -35.65 -25.65
CA SER A 69 7.29 -36.21 -26.90
C SER A 69 6.04 -35.42 -27.30
N SER A 70 5.61 -35.25 -28.55
CA SER A 70 6.15 -35.34 -29.92
C SER A 70 4.98 -34.89 -30.83
N GLY A 71 5.28 -34.33 -32.02
CA GLY A 71 4.34 -34.16 -33.14
C GLY A 71 3.76 -32.75 -33.29
N ASP A 72 4.18 -31.99 -34.30
CA ASP A 72 3.57 -31.89 -35.66
C ASP A 72 2.27 -31.05 -35.65
N THR A 73 1.99 -30.07 -36.52
CA THR A 73 2.66 -29.44 -37.66
C THR A 73 1.79 -28.23 -38.07
N ALA A 74 2.46 -27.18 -38.54
CA ALA A 74 2.07 -26.13 -39.51
C ALA A 74 0.76 -25.31 -39.41
N SER A 75 0.99 -24.00 -39.58
CA SER A 75 0.14 -22.94 -40.13
C SER A 75 -0.86 -23.34 -41.23
N THR A 76 -2.06 -22.77 -41.15
CA THR A 76 -2.71 -21.96 -42.19
C THR A 76 -3.69 -21.01 -41.53
#